data_AF-A0AAX1FAD3-F1
#
_entry.id   AF-A0AAX1FAD3-F1
#
_cell.length_a   1.000
_cell.length_b   1.000
_cell.length_c   1.000
_cell.angle_alpha   90.00
_cell.angle_beta   90.00
_cell.angle_gamma   90.00
#
_symmetry.space_group_name_H-M   'P 1'
#
loop_
_entity.id
_entity.type
_entity.pdbx_description
1 polymer ?
#
loop_
_entity_poly.entity_id
_entity_poly.type
_entity_poly.pdbx_seq_one_letter_code
_entity_poly.pdbx_strand_id
1 'polypeptide(L)'
;MVASVYRDNNGVLKNKLGITDADELRKLEYALTEEKINGILSKGSLGNIQGYGLERQQAIHQHLFEGIYEWAGKVRTVPSSKGMGGGLVSIFADPDEIHQVWGLLEQKTARFARAENLSFEQKLEELTDIFIQANHAHPFPEGNGRSLQVFMRQLAAEQGIRLDYSKNDKDEWNYASAISGVYGVFWEDNGEKYVNPLPSNKEPIKAIFRNMATPMQTLNQTPQENINVEKQRVVVMNKTYLLETEQNGKWQTVSVTPAPKGMKPGVYLLHTAKEAAEGQEYDGQIVHKDKNHVFQKTASGIVKHPAKAFVQLPELGATVSIKRQGDKVVVAESRGRKSGRRI
;
A
#
# COMPACT_ATOMS: atom_id res chain seq x y z
N MET A 1 27.27 15.41 5.67
CA MET A 1 26.10 14.51 5.52
C MET A 1 26.61 13.18 5.00
N VAL A 2 26.56 12.13 5.82
CA VAL A 2 26.85 10.77 5.33
C VAL A 2 25.67 10.39 4.41
N ALA A 3 25.95 10.05 3.15
CA ALA A 3 24.92 9.60 2.23
C ALA A 3 24.19 8.40 2.87
N SER A 4 22.88 8.53 3.09
CA SER A 4 22.09 7.40 3.59
C SER A 4 22.19 6.26 2.58
N VAL A 5 22.51 5.05 3.04
CA VAL A 5 22.67 3.87 2.16
C VAL A 5 21.44 3.68 1.24
N TYR A 6 20.26 4.05 1.74
CA TYR A 6 18.98 3.89 1.06
C TYR A 6 18.43 5.16 0.39
N ARG A 7 19.03 6.34 0.58
CA ARG A 7 18.54 7.59 -0.02
C ARG A 7 19.58 8.23 -0.95
N ASP A 8 19.10 8.89 -1.98
CA ASP A 8 19.92 9.70 -2.87
C ASP A 8 20.36 11.01 -2.20
N ASN A 9 21.06 11.86 -2.96
CA ASN A 9 21.57 13.15 -2.48
C ASN A 9 20.46 14.15 -2.14
N ASN A 10 19.23 13.93 -2.62
CA ASN A 10 18.06 14.76 -2.35
C ASN A 10 17.24 14.22 -1.15
N GLY A 11 17.69 13.13 -0.52
CA GLY A 11 16.97 12.48 0.57
C GLY A 11 15.80 11.61 0.12
N VAL A 12 15.65 11.35 -1.19
CA VAL A 12 14.63 10.46 -1.74
C VAL A 12 15.13 9.02 -1.71
N LEU A 13 14.27 8.04 -1.45
CA LEU A 13 14.67 6.63 -1.44
C LEU A 13 15.19 6.23 -2.82
N LYS A 14 16.40 5.65 -2.88
CA LYS A 14 16.99 5.11 -4.11
C LYS A 14 16.03 4.06 -4.68
N ASN A 15 15.53 4.31 -5.89
CA ASN A 15 14.50 3.50 -6.52
C ASN A 15 14.87 3.18 -7.98
N LYS A 16 14.37 2.04 -8.47
CA LYS A 16 14.56 1.54 -9.84
C LYS A 16 13.88 2.39 -10.91
N LEU A 17 12.98 3.28 -10.50
CA LEU A 17 12.16 4.10 -11.38
C LEU A 17 12.86 5.41 -11.77
N GLY A 18 14.00 5.72 -11.13
CA GLY A 18 14.76 6.94 -11.37
C GLY A 18 14.07 8.20 -10.85
N ILE A 19 13.09 8.07 -9.95
CA ILE A 19 12.31 9.19 -9.43
C ILE A 19 13.09 9.91 -8.33
N THR A 20 13.29 11.21 -8.49
CA THR A 20 14.02 12.08 -7.55
C THR A 20 13.11 13.02 -6.75
N ASP A 21 11.78 12.93 -6.94
CA ASP A 21 10.78 13.66 -6.16
C ASP A 21 10.10 12.71 -5.15
N ALA A 22 10.12 13.08 -3.87
CA ALA A 22 9.63 12.22 -2.80
C ALA A 22 8.11 12.00 -2.85
N ASP A 23 7.34 13.00 -3.27
CA ASP A 23 5.89 12.93 -3.32
C ASP A 23 5.40 12.09 -4.52
N GLU A 24 6.09 12.21 -5.65
CA GLU A 24 5.89 11.39 -6.84
C GLU A 24 6.20 9.92 -6.54
N LEU A 25 7.37 9.64 -5.94
CA LEU A 25 7.76 8.29 -5.57
C LEU A 25 6.73 7.67 -4.61
N ARG A 26 6.32 8.42 -3.59
CA ARG A 26 5.32 7.95 -2.61
C ARG A 26 4.01 7.56 -3.31
N LYS A 27 3.45 8.42 -4.17
CA LYS A 27 2.18 8.13 -4.87
C LYS A 27 2.27 6.88 -5.73
N LEU A 28 3.36 6.75 -6.49
CA LEU A 28 3.57 5.63 -7.39
C LEU A 28 3.79 4.32 -6.62
N GLU A 29 4.58 4.37 -5.56
CA GLU A 29 4.83 3.24 -4.67
C GLU A 29 3.52 2.74 -4.03
N TYR A 30 2.67 3.65 -3.53
CA TYR A 30 1.35 3.27 -3.01
C TYR A 30 0.50 2.56 -4.06
N ALA A 31 0.38 3.10 -5.27
CA ALA A 31 -0.42 2.50 -6.33
C ALA A 31 0.08 1.10 -6.73
N LEU A 32 1.39 0.93 -6.89
CA LEU A 32 2.01 -0.35 -7.26
C LEU A 32 1.87 -1.40 -6.16
N THR A 33 2.06 -0.99 -4.90
CA THR A 33 1.99 -1.92 -3.76
C THR A 33 0.56 -2.35 -3.46
N GLU A 34 -0.43 -1.45 -3.58
CA GLU A 34 -1.86 -1.78 -3.37
C GLU A 34 -2.35 -2.86 -4.34
N GLU A 35 -1.94 -2.78 -5.61
CA GLU A 35 -2.24 -3.79 -6.63
C GLU A 35 -1.72 -5.19 -6.21
N LYS A 36 -0.46 -5.26 -5.78
CA LYS A 36 0.18 -6.51 -5.36
C LYS A 36 -0.40 -7.07 -4.07
N ILE A 37 -0.74 -6.21 -3.11
CA ILE A 37 -1.45 -6.60 -1.87
C ILE A 37 -2.78 -7.29 -2.24
N ASN A 38 -3.58 -6.67 -3.11
CA ASN A 38 -4.84 -7.25 -3.56
C ASN A 38 -4.64 -8.58 -4.30
N GLY A 39 -3.56 -8.71 -5.09
CA GLY A 39 -3.17 -9.96 -5.72
C GLY A 39 -2.92 -11.09 -4.73
N ILE A 40 -2.09 -10.85 -3.70
CA ILE A 40 -1.78 -11.85 -2.67
C ILE A 40 -3.06 -12.30 -1.94
N LEU A 41 -3.91 -11.35 -1.56
CA LEU A 41 -5.07 -11.63 -0.73
C LEU A 41 -6.26 -12.27 -1.47
N SER A 42 -6.34 -12.09 -2.79
CA SER A 42 -7.37 -12.71 -3.62
C SER A 42 -6.97 -14.08 -4.16
N LYS A 43 -5.71 -14.25 -4.56
CA LYS A 43 -5.20 -15.49 -5.18
C LYS A 43 -4.51 -16.44 -4.19
N GLY A 44 -4.31 -16.00 -2.94
CA GLY A 44 -3.86 -16.85 -1.83
C GLY A 44 -2.39 -17.29 -1.85
N SER A 45 -1.52 -16.72 -2.70
CA SER A 45 -0.18 -17.30 -2.85
C SER A 45 0.94 -16.27 -3.04
N LEU A 46 1.94 -16.39 -2.16
CA LEU A 46 3.33 -15.93 -2.32
C LEU A 46 4.25 -17.14 -2.61
N GLY A 47 3.76 -18.10 -3.40
CA GLY A 47 4.43 -19.39 -3.59
C GLY A 47 4.38 -20.28 -2.35
N ASN A 48 5.28 -21.26 -2.29
CA ASN A 48 5.31 -22.34 -1.28
C ASN A 48 6.07 -21.98 0.02
N ILE A 49 5.95 -20.75 0.51
CA ILE A 49 6.62 -20.37 1.77
C ILE A 49 5.85 -20.93 2.95
N GLN A 50 6.48 -21.81 3.72
CA GLN A 50 5.88 -22.42 4.90
C GLN A 50 6.11 -21.54 6.13
N GLY A 51 5.21 -21.63 7.11
CA GLY A 51 5.36 -20.93 8.39
C GLY A 51 5.18 -19.41 8.33
N TYR A 52 5.32 -18.78 9.49
CA TYR A 52 5.07 -17.35 9.72
C TYR A 52 6.26 -16.69 10.43
N GLY A 53 7.43 -16.74 9.78
CA GLY A 53 8.68 -16.14 10.26
C GLY A 53 9.21 -15.00 9.37
N LEU A 54 10.49 -14.66 9.58
CA LEU A 54 11.15 -13.58 8.83
C LEU A 54 11.15 -13.85 7.33
N GLU A 55 11.35 -15.10 6.90
CA GLU A 55 11.37 -15.48 5.49
C GLU A 55 10.06 -15.09 4.77
N ARG A 56 8.90 -15.41 5.39
CA ARG A 56 7.59 -14.99 4.87
C ARG A 56 7.49 -13.47 4.81
N GLN A 57 7.92 -12.77 5.86
CA GLN A 57 7.89 -11.30 5.88
C GLN A 57 8.78 -10.68 4.80
N GLN A 58 9.97 -11.24 4.56
CA GLN A 58 10.89 -10.84 3.49
C GLN A 58 10.28 -11.10 2.11
N ALA A 59 9.63 -12.24 1.92
CA ALA A 59 8.99 -12.56 0.64
C ALA A 59 7.77 -11.70 0.34
N ILE A 60 6.94 -11.42 1.35
CA ILE A 60 5.86 -10.42 1.21
C ILE A 60 6.48 -9.10 0.78
N HIS A 61 7.49 -8.62 1.51
CA HIS A 61 8.12 -7.35 1.20
C HIS A 61 8.78 -7.35 -0.19
N GLN A 62 9.49 -8.41 -0.56
CA GLN A 62 10.09 -8.55 -1.89
C GLN A 62 8.99 -8.45 -2.95
N HIS A 63 7.94 -9.24 -2.85
CA HIS A 63 6.85 -9.21 -3.82
C HIS A 63 6.27 -7.80 -3.94
N LEU A 64 5.96 -7.12 -2.83
CA LEU A 64 5.39 -5.78 -2.87
C LEU A 64 6.31 -4.74 -3.52
N PHE A 65 7.62 -4.82 -3.29
CA PHE A 65 8.55 -3.72 -3.59
C PHE A 65 9.62 -4.03 -4.65
N GLU A 66 9.71 -5.26 -5.18
CA GLU A 66 10.76 -5.70 -6.14
C GLU A 66 10.87 -4.85 -7.40
N GLY A 67 9.76 -4.26 -7.86
CA GLY A 67 9.73 -3.37 -9.03
C GLY A 67 10.14 -1.92 -8.72
N ILE A 68 10.34 -1.59 -7.44
CA ILE A 68 10.55 -0.22 -6.94
C ILE A 68 11.94 -0.09 -6.32
N TYR A 69 12.38 -1.07 -5.53
CA TYR A 69 13.62 -1.00 -4.74
C TYR A 69 14.56 -2.17 -4.99
N GLU A 70 15.87 -1.88 -5.06
CA GLU A 70 16.93 -2.91 -5.14
C GLU A 70 17.10 -3.73 -3.85
N TRP A 71 16.62 -3.16 -2.74
CA TRP A 71 16.66 -3.76 -1.42
C TRP A 71 15.34 -4.44 -1.03
N ALA A 72 14.39 -4.58 -1.97
CA ALA A 72 13.13 -5.26 -1.68
C ALA A 72 13.38 -6.69 -1.14
N GLY A 73 12.89 -6.95 0.08
CA GLY A 73 13.05 -8.22 0.78
C GLY A 73 14.34 -8.35 1.59
N LYS A 74 15.25 -7.36 1.51
CA LYS A 74 16.51 -7.37 2.26
C LYS A 74 16.35 -6.64 3.58
N VAL A 75 16.80 -7.28 4.67
CA VAL A 75 16.85 -6.68 6.00
C VAL A 75 17.75 -5.44 5.98
N ARG A 76 17.35 -4.39 6.71
CA ARG A 76 18.13 -3.15 6.82
C ARG A 76 19.42 -3.38 7.61
N THR A 77 20.45 -2.60 7.29
CA THR A 77 21.78 -2.70 7.91
C THR A 77 22.14 -1.48 8.76
N VAL A 78 21.19 -0.56 8.96
CA VAL A 78 21.39 0.64 9.79
C VAL A 78 20.22 0.80 10.75
N PRO A 79 20.44 1.41 11.93
CA PRO A 79 19.38 1.74 12.87
C PRO A 79 18.29 2.58 12.22
N SER A 80 17.06 2.41 12.69
CA SER A 80 15.90 3.15 12.20
C SER A 80 15.07 3.65 13.36
N SER A 81 14.48 4.82 13.18
CA SER A 81 13.52 5.42 14.10
C SER A 81 12.45 6.13 13.29
N LYS A 82 11.30 6.35 13.92
CA LYS A 82 10.18 7.06 13.29
C LYS A 82 9.70 8.18 14.18
N GLY A 83 9.85 9.41 13.70
CA GLY A 83 9.28 10.59 14.33
C GLY A 83 7.76 10.62 14.26
N MET A 84 7.16 11.19 15.29
CA MET A 84 5.75 11.48 15.40
C MET A 84 5.54 12.96 15.75
N GLY A 85 4.28 13.41 15.65
CA GLY A 85 3.90 14.73 16.16
C GLY A 85 4.22 14.87 17.65
N GLY A 86 4.50 16.10 18.10
CA GLY A 86 4.75 16.40 19.51
C GLY A 86 6.13 15.98 20.03
N GLY A 87 7.11 15.75 19.15
CA GLY A 87 8.49 15.42 19.55
C GLY A 87 8.69 13.96 19.98
N LEU A 88 7.69 13.11 19.79
CA LEU A 88 7.79 11.69 20.08
C LEU A 88 8.52 10.94 18.97
N VAL A 89 9.28 9.92 19.33
CA VAL A 89 10.03 9.06 18.39
C VAL A 89 9.87 7.60 18.80
N SER A 90 9.51 6.74 17.85
CA SER A 90 9.62 5.29 17.99
C SER A 90 11.03 4.84 17.67
N ILE A 91 11.57 3.95 18.50
CA ILE A 91 12.85 3.27 18.30
C ILE A 91 12.55 1.83 17.89
N PHE A 92 13.25 1.34 16.88
CA PHE A 92 13.14 -0.03 16.40
C PHE A 92 14.37 -0.85 16.82
N ALA A 93 14.26 -2.18 16.73
CA ALA A 93 15.35 -3.10 17.06
C ALA A 93 16.66 -2.72 16.38
N ASP A 94 17.80 -3.04 16.99
CA ASP A 94 19.07 -2.91 16.29
C ASP A 94 19.08 -3.87 15.07
N PRO A 95 19.66 -3.49 13.91
CA PRO A 95 19.82 -4.40 12.78
C PRO A 95 20.30 -5.82 13.15
N ASP A 96 21.24 -5.93 14.08
CA ASP A 96 21.85 -7.20 14.46
C ASP A 96 20.89 -8.08 15.29
N GLU A 97 19.86 -7.49 15.90
CA GLU A 97 18.86 -8.18 16.70
C GLU A 97 17.66 -8.69 15.88
N ILE A 98 17.48 -8.19 14.64
CA ILE A 98 16.28 -8.47 13.83
C ILE A 98 16.05 -9.98 13.65
N HIS A 99 17.11 -10.72 13.35
CA HIS A 99 17.04 -12.17 13.16
C HIS A 99 16.63 -12.90 14.45
N GLN A 100 17.15 -12.47 15.59
CA GLN A 100 16.79 -13.05 16.89
C GLN A 100 15.32 -12.76 17.24
N VAL A 101 14.88 -11.50 17.09
CA VAL A 101 13.49 -11.11 17.36
C VAL A 101 12.53 -11.91 16.49
N TRP A 102 12.83 -12.05 15.19
CA TRP A 102 11.98 -12.82 14.30
C TRP A 102 12.04 -14.33 14.54
N GLY A 103 13.16 -14.88 14.99
CA GLY A 103 13.25 -16.29 15.38
C GLY A 103 12.36 -16.63 16.59
N LEU A 104 12.22 -15.71 17.54
CA LEU A 104 11.26 -15.84 18.65
C LEU A 104 9.81 -15.66 18.17
N LEU A 105 9.56 -14.69 17.29
CA LEU A 105 8.25 -14.48 16.67
C LEU A 105 7.80 -15.71 15.88
N GLU A 106 8.67 -16.35 15.12
CA GLU A 106 8.33 -17.54 14.33
C GLU A 106 7.86 -18.70 15.20
N GLN A 107 8.47 -18.91 16.36
CA GLN A 107 7.99 -19.88 17.34
C GLN A 107 6.60 -19.49 17.87
N LYS A 108 6.39 -18.20 18.15
CA LYS A 108 5.10 -17.68 18.65
C LYS A 108 3.98 -17.82 17.61
N THR A 109 4.24 -17.42 16.37
CA THR A 109 3.27 -17.51 15.27
C THR A 109 2.96 -18.97 14.90
N ALA A 110 3.95 -19.87 14.95
CA ALA A 110 3.73 -21.30 14.74
C ALA A 110 2.84 -21.91 15.84
N ARG A 111 3.02 -21.51 17.11
CA ARG A 111 2.13 -21.92 18.20
C ARG A 111 0.73 -21.36 18.01
N PHE A 112 0.61 -20.07 17.68
CA PHE A 112 -0.67 -19.41 17.45
C PHE A 112 -1.44 -20.05 16.29
N ALA A 113 -0.79 -20.30 15.15
CA ALA A 113 -1.42 -20.89 13.98
C ALA A 113 -1.96 -22.31 14.24
N ARG A 114 -1.25 -23.11 15.07
CA ARG A 114 -1.65 -24.48 15.44
C ARG A 114 -2.57 -24.57 16.65
N ALA A 115 -2.81 -23.46 17.36
CA ALA A 115 -3.60 -23.47 18.57
C ALA A 115 -5.06 -23.80 18.25
N GLU A 116 -5.63 -24.73 19.00
CA GLU A 116 -7.04 -25.10 18.94
C GLU A 116 -7.77 -24.49 20.14
N ASN A 117 -9.08 -24.24 20.00
CA ASN A 117 -9.98 -23.81 21.08
C ASN A 117 -9.63 -22.47 21.77
N LEU A 118 -8.87 -21.59 21.12
CA LEU A 118 -8.71 -20.21 21.60
C LEU A 118 -10.04 -19.46 21.50
N SER A 119 -10.41 -18.73 22.56
CA SER A 119 -11.50 -17.77 22.51
C SER A 119 -11.17 -16.62 21.55
N PHE A 120 -12.19 -15.90 21.07
CA PHE A 120 -11.96 -14.76 20.19
C PHE A 120 -11.05 -13.71 20.85
N GLU A 121 -11.28 -13.37 22.12
CA GLU A 121 -10.42 -12.43 22.86
C GLU A 121 -8.98 -12.93 23.01
N GLN A 122 -8.76 -14.22 23.27
CA GLN A 122 -7.42 -14.79 23.32
C GLN A 122 -6.71 -14.68 21.97
N LYS A 123 -7.44 -14.91 20.87
CA LYS A 123 -6.87 -14.74 19.52
C LYS A 123 -6.48 -13.29 19.26
N LEU A 124 -7.30 -12.32 19.68
CA LEU A 124 -6.99 -10.90 19.53
C LEU A 124 -5.79 -10.46 20.36
N GLU A 125 -5.67 -10.95 21.60
CA GLU A 125 -4.52 -10.68 22.47
C GLU A 125 -3.23 -11.19 21.81
N GLU A 126 -3.22 -12.43 21.32
CA GLU A 126 -2.06 -13.01 20.62
C GLU A 126 -1.71 -12.26 19.33
N LEU A 127 -2.70 -11.95 18.48
CA LEU A 127 -2.48 -11.17 17.25
C LEU A 127 -1.92 -9.78 17.56
N THR A 128 -2.41 -9.12 18.61
CA THR A 128 -1.93 -7.79 19.00
C THR A 128 -0.49 -7.86 19.48
N ASP A 129 -0.14 -8.82 20.34
CA ASP A 129 1.22 -8.98 20.82
C ASP A 129 2.21 -9.37 19.72
N ILE A 130 1.79 -10.23 18.78
CA ILE A 130 2.60 -10.59 17.59
C ILE A 130 2.84 -9.34 16.74
N PHE A 131 1.81 -8.54 16.50
CA PHE A 131 1.94 -7.28 15.76
C PHE A 131 2.91 -6.32 16.43
N ILE A 132 2.80 -6.10 17.75
CA ILE A 132 3.67 -5.17 18.48
C ILE A 132 5.14 -5.59 18.34
N GLN A 133 5.45 -6.88 18.54
CA GLN A 133 6.81 -7.40 18.44
C GLN A 133 7.36 -7.31 17.01
N ALA A 134 6.54 -7.68 16.01
CA ALA A 134 6.94 -7.60 14.60
C ALA A 134 7.13 -6.15 14.12
N ASN A 135 6.28 -5.23 14.60
CA ASN A 135 6.38 -3.80 14.30
C ASN A 135 7.62 -3.15 14.93
N HIS A 136 8.01 -3.60 16.13
CA HIS A 136 9.26 -3.19 16.78
C HIS A 136 10.50 -3.69 16.01
N ALA A 137 10.48 -4.93 15.51
CA ALA A 137 11.60 -5.46 14.73
C ALA A 137 11.92 -4.59 13.49
N HIS A 138 10.87 -4.10 12.82
CA HIS A 138 10.95 -3.14 11.72
C HIS A 138 12.05 -3.47 10.69
N PRO A 139 11.98 -4.66 10.05
CA PRO A 139 13.15 -5.27 9.42
C PRO A 139 13.65 -4.56 8.15
N PHE A 140 12.87 -3.68 7.54
CA PHE A 140 13.19 -3.10 6.22
C PHE A 140 13.47 -1.59 6.29
N PRO A 141 14.15 -1.01 5.27
CA PRO A 141 14.36 0.43 5.17
C PRO A 141 13.06 1.26 5.08
N GLU A 142 12.07 0.79 4.33
CA GLU A 142 10.72 1.37 4.19
C GLU A 142 9.78 0.22 3.75
N GLY A 143 8.47 0.36 3.92
CA GLY A 143 7.49 -0.65 3.51
C GLY A 143 7.08 -1.63 4.62
N ASN A 144 7.58 -1.44 5.84
CA ASN A 144 7.32 -2.31 7.00
C ASN A 144 5.82 -2.43 7.32
N GLY A 145 5.09 -1.31 7.38
CA GLY A 145 3.66 -1.34 7.70
C GLY A 145 2.84 -2.12 6.67
N ARG A 146 3.05 -1.88 5.37
CA ARG A 146 2.29 -2.54 4.29
C ARG A 146 2.58 -4.04 4.20
N SER A 147 3.85 -4.43 4.32
CA SER A 147 4.21 -5.85 4.34
C SER A 147 3.68 -6.55 5.60
N LEU A 148 3.81 -5.93 6.77
CA LEU A 148 3.31 -6.50 8.02
C LEU A 148 1.78 -6.62 8.03
N GLN A 149 1.03 -5.69 7.42
CA GLN A 149 -0.43 -5.82 7.28
C GLN A 149 -0.83 -7.07 6.51
N VAL A 150 -0.13 -7.39 5.41
CA VAL A 150 -0.38 -8.62 4.64
C VAL A 150 -0.06 -9.85 5.49
N PHE A 151 1.08 -9.84 6.19
CA PHE A 151 1.49 -10.92 7.09
C PHE A 151 0.44 -11.19 8.17
N MET A 152 0.00 -10.14 8.86
CA MET A 152 -0.99 -10.25 9.94
C MET A 152 -2.35 -10.74 9.42
N ARG A 153 -2.77 -10.32 8.21
CA ARG A 153 -4.01 -10.81 7.59
C ARG A 153 -3.94 -12.30 7.26
N GLN A 154 -2.81 -12.77 6.74
CA GLN A 154 -2.61 -14.20 6.48
C GLN A 154 -2.62 -15.00 7.79
N LEU A 155 -1.85 -14.55 8.80
CA LEU A 155 -1.78 -15.23 10.09
C LEU A 155 -3.13 -15.27 10.81
N ALA A 156 -3.89 -14.17 10.79
CA ALA A 156 -5.23 -14.13 11.39
C ALA A 156 -6.20 -15.06 10.67
N ALA A 157 -6.07 -15.24 9.35
CA ALA A 157 -6.91 -16.14 8.58
C ALA A 157 -6.72 -17.61 8.97
N GLU A 158 -5.52 -18.03 9.40
CA GLU A 158 -5.27 -19.38 9.97
C GLU A 158 -6.17 -19.67 11.19
N GLN A 159 -6.56 -18.62 11.90
CA GLN A 159 -7.40 -18.70 13.10
C GLN A 159 -8.85 -18.28 12.83
N GLY A 160 -9.25 -18.17 11.56
CA GLY A 160 -10.59 -17.81 11.12
C GLY A 160 -10.95 -16.35 11.43
N ILE A 161 -9.97 -15.44 11.44
CA ILE A 161 -10.17 -14.01 11.74
C ILE A 161 -9.85 -13.17 10.51
N ARG A 162 -10.77 -12.30 10.13
CA ARG A 162 -10.53 -11.24 9.15
C ARG A 162 -10.11 -9.96 9.88
N LEU A 163 -8.96 -9.40 9.48
CA LEU A 163 -8.53 -8.05 9.88
C LEU A 163 -8.84 -7.05 8.76
N ASP A 164 -9.62 -6.01 9.08
CA ASP A 164 -10.02 -4.95 8.16
C ASP A 164 -9.34 -3.61 8.51
N TYR A 165 -8.14 -3.40 7.98
CA TYR A 165 -7.35 -2.18 8.21
C TYR A 165 -8.00 -0.90 7.68
N SER A 166 -9.02 -0.99 6.80
CA SER A 166 -9.72 0.18 6.29
C SER A 166 -10.61 0.87 7.32
N LYS A 167 -10.90 0.20 8.44
CA LYS A 167 -11.66 0.74 9.57
C LYS A 167 -10.87 1.67 10.47
N ASN A 168 -9.55 1.72 10.31
CA ASN A 168 -8.67 2.45 11.23
C ASN A 168 -8.45 3.87 10.72
N ASP A 169 -8.59 4.85 11.61
CA ASP A 169 -8.06 6.18 11.33
C ASP A 169 -6.53 6.15 11.28
N LYS A 170 -5.95 6.89 10.34
CA LYS A 170 -4.51 6.86 10.09
C LYS A 170 -3.71 7.43 11.26
N ASP A 171 -4.18 8.52 11.86
CA ASP A 171 -3.46 9.20 12.92
C ASP A 171 -3.60 8.41 14.23
N GLU A 172 -4.78 7.88 14.51
CA GLU A 172 -5.03 6.96 15.62
C GLU A 172 -4.16 5.70 15.51
N TRP A 173 -4.12 5.06 14.33
CA TRP A 173 -3.27 3.89 14.07
C TRP A 173 -1.80 4.19 14.31
N ASN A 174 -1.28 5.30 13.78
CA ASN A 174 0.12 5.66 13.91
C ASN A 174 0.48 5.92 15.38
N TYR A 175 -0.38 6.64 16.10
CA TYR A 175 -0.18 6.92 17.52
C TYR A 175 -0.20 5.64 18.36
N ALA A 176 -1.24 4.81 18.22
CA ALA A 176 -1.37 3.55 18.95
C ALA A 176 -0.24 2.55 18.64
N SER A 177 0.17 2.47 17.37
CA SER A 177 1.29 1.61 16.95
C SER A 177 2.62 2.03 17.55
N ALA A 178 2.83 3.34 17.74
CA ALA A 178 4.07 3.85 18.30
C ALA A 178 4.15 3.66 19.82
N ILE A 179 3.09 4.03 20.54
CA ILE A 179 3.11 3.96 22.01
C ILE A 179 3.02 2.53 22.55
N SER A 180 2.61 1.57 21.72
CA SER A 180 2.60 0.15 22.09
C SER A 180 3.98 -0.52 22.03
N GLY A 181 4.95 0.10 21.36
CA GLY A 181 6.34 -0.34 21.27
C GLY A 181 7.29 0.49 22.13
N VAL A 182 8.57 0.52 21.72
CA VAL A 182 9.61 1.35 22.35
C VAL A 182 9.55 2.75 21.75
N TYR A 183 9.27 3.76 22.57
CA TYR A 183 9.16 5.15 22.14
C TYR A 183 9.59 6.11 23.24
N GLY A 184 9.83 7.37 22.89
CA GLY A 184 10.21 8.39 23.84
C GLY A 184 10.17 9.81 23.29
N VAL A 185 10.55 10.77 24.13
CA VAL A 185 10.68 12.18 23.74
C VAL A 185 12.09 12.43 23.20
N PHE A 186 12.16 12.95 21.99
CA PHE A 186 13.41 13.40 21.38
C PHE A 186 13.84 14.75 21.96
N TRP A 187 15.13 14.85 22.28
CA TRP A 187 15.78 16.12 22.58
C TRP A 187 17.21 16.11 22.08
N GLU A 188 17.77 17.31 21.90
CA GLU A 188 19.13 17.52 21.40
C GLU A 188 19.89 18.41 22.38
N ASP A 189 21.11 18.01 22.73
CA ASP A 189 22.03 18.80 23.55
C ASP A 189 23.43 18.74 22.92
N ASN A 190 24.00 19.91 22.66
CA ASN A 190 25.30 20.08 21.99
C ASN A 190 25.48 19.27 20.69
N GLY A 191 24.39 19.05 19.94
CA GLY A 191 24.39 18.28 18.68
C GLY A 191 24.29 16.76 18.87
N GLU A 192 24.28 16.28 20.11
CA GLU A 192 23.99 14.89 20.44
C GLU A 192 22.49 14.68 20.62
N LYS A 193 22.01 13.56 20.07
CA LYS A 193 20.58 13.25 19.98
C LYS A 193 20.22 12.20 21.02
N TYR A 194 19.25 12.54 21.85
CA TYR A 194 18.81 11.73 22.97
C TYR A 194 17.33 11.39 22.83
N VAL A 195 16.95 10.21 23.33
CA VAL A 195 15.55 9.82 23.48
C VAL A 195 15.32 9.45 24.94
N ASN A 196 14.41 10.17 25.60
CA ASN A 196 13.95 9.78 26.93
C ASN A 196 12.81 8.77 26.78
N PRO A 197 13.03 7.48 27.09
CA PRO A 197 12.03 6.43 26.88
C PRO A 197 10.81 6.66 27.77
N LEU A 198 9.63 6.41 27.20
CA LEU A 198 8.35 6.48 27.90
C LEU A 198 7.78 5.07 28.10
N PRO A 199 6.96 4.85 29.15
CA PRO A 199 6.31 3.57 29.36
C PRO A 199 5.37 3.24 28.19
N SER A 200 5.48 2.01 27.68
CA SER A 200 4.62 1.50 26.61
C SER A 200 3.17 1.39 27.09
N ASN A 201 2.21 1.72 26.23
CA ASN A 201 0.79 1.52 26.45
C ASN A 201 0.17 0.73 25.28
N LYS A 202 -0.26 -0.50 25.57
CA LYS A 202 -0.84 -1.40 24.57
C LYS A 202 -2.35 -1.24 24.41
N GLU A 203 -3.05 -0.55 25.32
CA GLU A 203 -4.51 -0.51 25.32
C GLU A 203 -5.12 0.11 24.05
N PRO A 204 -4.57 1.22 23.50
CA PRO A 204 -5.10 1.78 22.25
C PRO A 204 -4.97 0.82 21.07
N ILE A 205 -3.83 0.13 20.92
CA ILE A 205 -3.66 -0.81 19.80
C ILE A 205 -4.55 -2.05 19.99
N LYS A 206 -4.76 -2.52 21.22
CA LYS A 206 -5.74 -3.58 21.52
C LYS A 206 -7.16 -3.18 21.13
N ALA A 207 -7.58 -1.96 21.45
CA ALA A 207 -8.89 -1.45 21.08
C ALA A 207 -9.07 -1.41 19.55
N ILE A 208 -8.05 -0.98 18.81
CA ILE A 208 -8.05 -1.02 17.35
C ILE A 208 -8.18 -2.46 16.83
N PHE A 209 -7.42 -3.42 17.37
CA PHE A 209 -7.52 -4.83 16.97
C PHE A 209 -8.93 -5.39 17.20
N ARG A 210 -9.59 -5.04 18.31
CA ARG A 210 -11.00 -5.41 18.57
C ARG A 210 -11.95 -4.83 17.52
N ASN A 211 -11.75 -3.57 17.10
CA ASN A 211 -12.62 -2.91 16.13
C ASN A 211 -12.42 -3.40 14.69
N MET A 212 -11.18 -3.74 14.31
CA MET A 212 -10.86 -4.18 12.95
C MET A 212 -11.04 -5.68 12.72
N ALA A 213 -11.06 -6.49 13.78
CA ALA A 213 -11.18 -7.94 13.67
C ALA A 213 -12.63 -8.42 13.66
N THR A 214 -12.92 -9.37 12.78
CA THR A 214 -14.22 -10.06 12.74
C THR A 214 -14.00 -11.55 12.52
N PRO A 215 -14.77 -12.44 13.19
CA PRO A 215 -14.78 -13.85 12.83
C PRO A 215 -15.14 -14.02 11.35
N MET A 216 -14.37 -14.82 10.62
CA MET A 216 -14.80 -15.30 9.32
C MET A 216 -15.95 -16.27 9.57
N GLN A 217 -17.18 -15.90 9.19
CA GLN A 217 -18.25 -16.87 9.10
C GLN A 217 -17.80 -17.98 8.15
N THR A 218 -18.15 -19.23 8.47
CA THR A 218 -18.04 -20.38 7.55
C THR A 218 -18.97 -20.16 6.36
N LEU A 219 -18.62 -19.22 5.50
CA LEU A 219 -19.06 -19.23 4.12
C LEU A 219 -18.34 -20.42 3.51
N ASN A 220 -19.10 -21.50 3.27
CA ASN A 220 -18.71 -22.51 2.30
C ASN A 220 -18.11 -21.78 1.10
N GLN A 221 -16.80 -21.88 0.95
CA GLN A 221 -16.10 -21.33 -0.20
C GLN A 221 -16.59 -22.14 -1.39
N THR A 222 -17.67 -21.71 -2.03
CA THR A 222 -17.83 -21.96 -3.46
C THR A 222 -16.55 -21.42 -4.09
N PRO A 223 -15.80 -22.22 -4.87
CA PRO A 223 -14.66 -21.71 -5.60
C PRO A 223 -15.13 -20.46 -6.35
N GLN A 224 -14.58 -19.30 -5.99
CA GLN A 224 -14.72 -18.14 -6.86
C GLN A 224 -14.08 -18.57 -8.17
N GLU A 225 -14.92 -18.87 -9.17
CA GLU A 225 -14.46 -19.09 -10.52
C GLU A 225 -13.48 -17.97 -10.83
N ASN A 226 -12.24 -18.36 -11.15
CA ASN A 226 -11.25 -17.46 -11.71
C ASN A 226 -11.81 -16.99 -13.05
N ILE A 227 -12.69 -15.99 -13.02
CA ILE A 227 -13.00 -15.21 -14.21
C ILE A 227 -11.67 -14.56 -14.54
N ASN A 228 -11.03 -15.09 -15.57
CA ASN A 228 -9.78 -14.60 -16.11
C ASN A 228 -10.09 -13.26 -16.78
N VAL A 229 -10.35 -12.23 -15.98
CA VAL A 229 -10.51 -10.86 -16.46
C VAL A 229 -9.10 -10.40 -16.80
N GLU A 230 -8.83 -10.28 -18.09
CA GLU A 230 -7.58 -9.73 -18.62
C GLU A 230 -7.37 -8.34 -18.00
N LYS A 231 -6.49 -8.24 -16.99
CA LYS A 231 -6.26 -6.98 -16.30
C LYS A 231 -5.40 -6.09 -17.17
N GLN A 232 -5.79 -4.83 -17.28
CA GLN A 232 -5.03 -3.83 -18.02
C GLN A 232 -4.63 -2.68 -17.10
N ARG A 233 -3.44 -2.14 -17.32
CA ARG A 233 -2.97 -0.90 -16.71
C ARG A 233 -2.20 -0.06 -17.70
N VAL A 234 -2.14 1.22 -17.40
CA VAL A 234 -1.29 2.18 -18.10
C VAL A 234 -0.20 2.64 -17.15
N VAL A 235 1.04 2.64 -17.61
CA VAL A 235 2.20 3.07 -16.83
C VAL A 235 2.87 4.22 -17.58
N VAL A 236 2.91 5.39 -16.95
CA VAL A 236 3.54 6.58 -17.52
C VAL A 236 4.79 6.92 -16.72
N MET A 237 5.96 6.76 -17.35
CA MET A 237 7.28 7.05 -16.76
C MET A 237 8.18 7.74 -17.79
N ASN A 238 8.96 8.74 -17.38
CA ASN A 238 10.01 9.36 -18.23
C ASN A 238 9.55 9.71 -19.66
N LYS A 239 8.40 10.40 -19.79
CA LYS A 239 7.76 10.75 -21.07
C LYS A 239 7.39 9.55 -21.96
N THR A 240 7.25 8.36 -21.38
CA THR A 240 6.82 7.13 -22.05
C THR A 240 5.47 6.71 -21.49
N TYR A 241 4.60 6.18 -22.35
CA TYR A 241 3.29 5.62 -22.06
C TYR A 241 3.30 4.14 -22.43
N LEU A 242 3.11 3.30 -21.42
CA LEU A 242 3.10 1.84 -21.55
C LEU A 242 1.68 1.35 -21.28
N LEU A 243 1.12 0.58 -22.20
CA LEU A 243 -0.07 -0.23 -21.93
C LEU A 243 0.40 -1.64 -21.59
N GLU A 244 -0.04 -2.18 -20.47
CA GLU A 244 0.33 -3.53 -20.03
C GLU A 244 -0.91 -4.37 -19.72
N THR A 245 -0.82 -5.66 -20.00
CA THR A 245 -1.82 -6.68 -19.63
C THR A 245 -1.22 -7.68 -18.64
N GLU A 246 -2.00 -8.14 -17.66
CA GLU A 246 -1.59 -9.23 -16.76
C GLU A 246 -1.90 -10.58 -17.44
N GLN A 247 -0.86 -11.33 -17.76
CA GLN A 247 -0.97 -12.72 -18.22
C GLN A 247 -0.23 -13.63 -17.24
N ASN A 248 -0.94 -14.62 -16.68
CA ASN A 248 -0.38 -15.59 -15.73
C ASN A 248 0.35 -14.95 -14.54
N GLY A 249 -0.17 -13.83 -14.01
CA GLY A 249 0.46 -13.14 -12.87
C GLY A 249 1.65 -12.26 -13.22
N LYS A 250 2.02 -12.14 -14.51
CA LYS A 250 3.08 -11.26 -14.99
C LYS A 250 2.51 -10.19 -15.91
N TRP A 251 2.97 -8.95 -15.71
CA TRP A 251 2.66 -7.84 -16.61
C TRP A 251 3.47 -7.98 -17.90
N GLN A 252 2.78 -7.93 -19.03
CA GLN A 252 3.39 -7.88 -20.35
C GLN A 252 3.05 -6.55 -21.02
N THR A 253 4.06 -5.92 -21.61
CA THR A 253 3.89 -4.68 -22.36
C THR A 253 3.21 -4.95 -23.70
N VAL A 254 2.00 -4.40 -23.86
CA VAL A 254 1.22 -4.47 -25.10
C VAL A 254 1.68 -3.40 -26.09
N SER A 255 1.93 -2.18 -25.61
CA SER A 255 2.37 -1.08 -26.46
C SER A 255 3.21 -0.07 -25.69
N VAL A 256 4.15 0.55 -26.38
CA VAL A 256 5.00 1.64 -25.88
C VAL A 256 4.86 2.83 -26.83
N THR A 257 4.48 3.98 -26.31
CA THR A 257 4.39 5.23 -27.07
C THR A 257 4.95 6.40 -26.26
N PRO A 258 5.26 7.55 -26.88
CA PRO A 258 5.54 8.77 -26.12
C PRO A 258 4.33 9.18 -25.28
N ALA A 259 4.59 9.65 -24.05
CA ALA A 259 3.56 10.16 -23.16
C ALA A 259 2.83 11.35 -23.81
N PRO A 260 1.49 11.29 -23.91
CA PRO A 260 0.71 12.41 -24.44
C PRO A 260 0.97 13.71 -23.68
N LYS A 261 0.85 14.84 -24.38
CA LYS A 261 1.06 16.16 -23.79
C LYS A 261 0.12 16.36 -22.60
N GLY A 262 0.67 16.76 -21.45
CA GLY A 262 -0.10 16.98 -20.21
C GLY A 262 -0.39 15.73 -19.40
N MET A 263 -0.11 14.52 -19.91
CA MET A 263 -0.27 13.27 -19.16
C MET A 263 0.64 13.28 -17.92
N LYS A 264 0.05 13.02 -16.74
CA LYS A 264 0.83 12.97 -15.50
C LYS A 264 1.57 11.62 -15.42
N PRO A 265 2.81 11.58 -14.88
CA PRO A 265 3.45 10.32 -14.52
C PRO A 265 2.60 9.55 -13.50
N GLY A 266 2.60 8.22 -13.61
CA GLY A 266 1.82 7.37 -12.71
C GLY A 266 1.45 6.02 -13.29
N VAL A 267 0.92 5.14 -12.44
CA VAL A 267 0.29 3.87 -12.83
C VAL A 267 -1.22 4.01 -12.70
N TYR A 268 -1.94 3.70 -13.76
CA TYR A 268 -3.38 3.80 -13.88
C TYR A 268 -3.96 2.41 -14.11
N LEU A 269 -4.54 1.82 -13.06
CA LEU A 269 -5.11 0.47 -13.07
C LEU A 269 -6.47 0.44 -13.76
N LEU A 270 -6.49 0.32 -15.09
CA LEU A 270 -7.71 0.38 -15.91
C LEU A 270 -8.74 -0.70 -15.51
N HIS A 271 -8.27 -1.86 -15.06
CA HIS A 271 -9.13 -2.94 -14.58
C HIS A 271 -9.89 -2.60 -13.28
N THR A 272 -9.53 -1.53 -12.56
CA THR A 272 -10.27 -1.04 -11.38
C THR A 272 -11.33 0.01 -11.73
N ALA A 273 -11.46 0.34 -13.02
CA ALA A 273 -12.36 1.39 -13.47
C ALA A 273 -13.83 1.04 -13.19
N LYS A 274 -14.52 1.95 -12.50
CA LYS A 274 -15.97 1.87 -12.29
C LYS A 274 -16.72 2.47 -13.47
N GLU A 275 -17.88 1.92 -13.80
CA GLU A 275 -18.77 2.54 -14.78
C GLU A 275 -19.24 3.91 -14.29
N ALA A 276 -19.29 4.88 -15.20
CA ALA A 276 -19.82 6.20 -14.91
C ALA A 276 -21.32 6.13 -14.57
N ALA A 277 -21.69 6.66 -13.40
CA ALA A 277 -23.07 6.73 -12.96
C ALA A 277 -23.84 7.81 -13.73
N GLU A 278 -25.12 7.53 -13.98
CA GLU A 278 -26.04 8.46 -14.64
C GLU A 278 -26.20 9.74 -13.83
N GLY A 279 -26.12 10.90 -14.49
CA GLY A 279 -26.28 12.20 -13.85
C GLY A 279 -25.15 12.64 -12.91
N GLN A 280 -24.13 11.80 -12.67
CA GLN A 280 -22.95 12.19 -11.88
C GLN A 280 -21.90 12.87 -12.76
N GLU A 281 -21.28 13.91 -12.22
CA GLU A 281 -20.20 14.64 -12.86
C GLU A 281 -18.84 14.17 -12.30
N TYR A 282 -17.89 13.95 -13.21
CA TYR A 282 -16.55 13.45 -12.91
C TYR A 282 -15.50 14.40 -13.48
N ASP A 283 -14.75 15.05 -12.59
CA ASP A 283 -13.57 15.84 -12.92
C ASP A 283 -12.31 14.97 -12.87
N GLY A 284 -11.49 15.04 -13.92
CA GLY A 284 -10.28 14.24 -13.97
C GLY A 284 -9.53 14.28 -15.28
N GLN A 285 -8.37 13.63 -15.29
CA GLN A 285 -7.53 13.49 -16.47
C GLN A 285 -7.92 12.25 -17.27
N ILE A 286 -7.93 12.33 -18.59
CA ILE A 286 -8.09 11.18 -19.47
C ILE A 286 -6.78 10.41 -19.54
N VAL A 287 -6.81 9.15 -19.11
CA VAL A 287 -5.60 8.34 -18.90
C VAL A 287 -5.47 7.19 -19.88
N HIS A 288 -6.58 6.73 -20.45
CA HIS A 288 -6.60 5.75 -21.52
C HIS A 288 -7.87 5.87 -22.36
N LYS A 289 -7.83 5.37 -23.58
CA LYS A 289 -9.01 5.18 -24.42
C LYS A 289 -8.81 3.94 -25.28
N ASP A 290 -9.83 3.11 -25.35
CA ASP A 290 -9.90 1.97 -26.24
C ASP A 290 -11.13 2.10 -27.16
N LYS A 291 -11.45 1.03 -27.91
CA LYS A 291 -12.55 1.01 -28.88
C LYS A 291 -13.93 1.15 -28.21
N ASN A 292 -14.03 0.76 -26.95
CA ASN A 292 -15.26 0.61 -26.18
C ASN A 292 -15.39 1.68 -25.09
N HIS A 293 -14.29 2.13 -24.49
CA HIS A 293 -14.31 3.01 -23.31
C HIS A 293 -13.27 4.13 -23.35
N VAL A 294 -13.61 5.22 -22.67
CA VAL A 294 -12.70 6.31 -22.28
C VAL A 294 -12.49 6.23 -20.77
N PHE A 295 -11.24 6.17 -20.34
CA PHE A 295 -10.87 6.06 -18.93
C PHE A 295 -10.39 7.40 -18.39
N GLN A 296 -11.00 7.83 -17.29
CA GLN A 296 -10.73 9.09 -16.62
C GLN A 296 -10.26 8.83 -15.19
N LYS A 297 -9.09 9.34 -14.83
CA LYS A 297 -8.61 9.35 -13.44
C LYS A 297 -9.19 10.55 -12.72
N THR A 298 -10.06 10.29 -11.75
CA THR A 298 -10.68 11.28 -10.85
C THR A 298 -10.00 11.27 -9.49
N ALA A 299 -10.46 12.10 -8.55
CA ALA A 299 -10.02 12.03 -7.15
C ALA A 299 -10.40 10.70 -6.46
N SER A 300 -11.53 10.10 -6.84
CA SER A 300 -12.10 8.91 -6.21
C SER A 300 -11.69 7.57 -6.84
N GLY A 301 -11.00 7.58 -7.98
CA GLY A 301 -10.59 6.36 -8.67
C GLY A 301 -10.42 6.55 -10.16
N ILE A 302 -10.55 5.46 -10.92
CA ILE A 302 -10.70 5.51 -12.38
C ILE A 302 -12.17 5.26 -12.70
N VAL A 303 -12.71 6.09 -13.57
CA VAL A 303 -14.07 5.97 -14.10
C VAL A 303 -13.95 5.68 -15.59
N LYS A 304 -14.71 4.70 -16.08
CA LYS A 304 -14.83 4.44 -17.51
C LYS A 304 -16.18 4.92 -18.03
N HIS A 305 -16.13 5.51 -19.21
CA HIS A 305 -17.27 6.04 -19.94
C HIS A 305 -17.38 5.31 -21.28
N PRO A 306 -18.58 4.93 -21.75
CA PRO A 306 -18.72 4.30 -23.06
C PRO A 306 -18.21 5.23 -24.17
N ALA A 307 -17.27 4.78 -25.00
CA ALA A 307 -16.69 5.58 -26.07
C ALA A 307 -17.74 6.06 -27.08
N LYS A 308 -18.79 5.25 -27.32
CA LYS A 308 -19.92 5.59 -28.19
C LYS A 308 -20.80 6.74 -27.67
N ALA A 309 -20.73 7.05 -26.38
CA ALA A 309 -21.51 8.15 -25.80
C ALA A 309 -20.92 9.52 -26.11
N PHE A 310 -19.67 9.59 -26.59
CA PHE A 310 -18.98 10.83 -26.92
C PHE A 310 -19.27 11.24 -28.37
N VAL A 311 -19.61 12.51 -28.58
CA VAL A 311 -19.64 13.11 -29.92
C VAL A 311 -18.22 13.25 -30.48
N GLN A 312 -17.27 13.65 -29.63
CA GLN A 312 -15.86 13.71 -29.91
C GLN A 312 -15.09 13.16 -28.70
N LEU A 313 -14.16 12.23 -28.95
CA LEU A 313 -13.35 11.66 -27.89
C LEU A 313 -12.34 12.69 -27.37
N PRO A 314 -12.22 12.88 -26.04
CA PRO A 314 -11.23 13.78 -25.50
C PRO A 314 -9.80 13.29 -25.76
N GLU A 315 -8.84 14.22 -25.75
CA GLU A 315 -7.43 13.91 -25.92
C GLU A 315 -6.87 13.16 -24.70
N LEU A 316 -5.94 12.24 -24.93
CA LEU A 316 -5.21 11.61 -23.83
C LEU A 316 -4.36 12.67 -23.11
N GLY A 317 -4.38 12.67 -21.78
CA GLY A 317 -3.71 13.69 -20.96
C GLY A 317 -4.55 14.95 -20.71
N ALA A 318 -5.66 15.16 -21.42
CA ALA A 318 -6.56 16.30 -21.16
C ALA A 318 -7.26 16.16 -19.81
N THR A 319 -7.47 17.29 -19.12
CA THR A 319 -8.25 17.35 -17.88
C THR A 319 -9.62 17.93 -18.19
N VAL A 320 -10.67 17.12 -18.02
CA VAL A 320 -12.05 17.44 -18.41
C VAL A 320 -13.02 17.11 -17.29
N SER A 321 -14.19 17.74 -17.33
CA SER A 321 -15.37 17.31 -16.57
C SER A 321 -16.30 16.53 -17.50
N ILE A 322 -16.72 15.33 -17.09
CA ILE A 322 -17.62 14.47 -17.88
C ILE A 322 -18.85 14.16 -17.04
N LYS A 323 -20.03 14.41 -17.61
CA LYS A 323 -21.32 14.05 -17.02
C LYS A 323 -22.12 13.19 -17.99
N ARG A 324 -22.58 12.02 -17.53
CA ARG A 324 -23.46 11.15 -18.31
C ARG A 324 -24.91 11.65 -18.28
N GLN A 325 -25.54 11.70 -19.45
CA GLN A 325 -26.94 12.06 -19.67
C GLN A 325 -27.55 11.05 -20.66
N GLY A 326 -28.09 9.96 -20.12
CA GLY A 326 -28.62 8.80 -20.85
C GLY A 326 -27.52 8.10 -21.64
N ASP A 327 -27.71 8.05 -22.96
CA ASP A 327 -26.76 7.43 -23.90
C ASP A 327 -25.66 8.38 -24.37
N LYS A 328 -25.66 9.64 -23.92
CA LYS A 328 -24.66 10.65 -24.27
C LYS A 328 -23.88 11.10 -23.05
N VAL A 329 -22.70 11.65 -23.29
CA VAL A 329 -21.93 12.39 -22.29
C VAL A 329 -21.78 13.84 -22.70
N VAL A 330 -21.83 14.72 -21.71
CA VAL A 330 -21.45 16.12 -21.84
C VAL A 330 -20.03 16.26 -21.33
N VAL A 331 -19.15 16.82 -22.16
CA VAL A 331 -17.76 17.06 -21.83
C VAL A 331 -17.53 18.56 -21.76
N ALA A 332 -16.98 19.03 -20.65
CA ALA A 332 -16.55 20.41 -20.47
C ALA A 332 -15.07 20.46 -20.10
N GLU A 333 -14.38 21.57 -20.39
CA GLU A 333 -13.08 21.81 -19.78
C GLU A 333 -13.24 21.85 -18.26
N SER A 334 -12.39 21.11 -17.54
CA SER A 334 -12.47 21.12 -16.08
C SER A 334 -12.17 22.52 -15.60
N ARG A 335 -13.11 23.13 -14.88
CA ARG A 335 -12.88 24.40 -14.19
C ARG A 335 -11.92 24.10 -13.06
N GLY A 336 -10.61 24.22 -13.34
CA GLY A 336 -9.59 24.04 -12.33
C GLY A 336 -9.98 24.82 -11.08
N ARG A 337 -10.18 24.12 -9.95
CA ARG A 337 -10.15 24.79 -8.65
C ARG A 337 -8.79 25.46 -8.58
N LYS A 338 -8.73 26.76 -8.85
CA LYS A 338 -7.60 27.60 -8.49
C LYS A 338 -7.45 27.40 -6.98
N SER A 339 -6.50 26.58 -6.56
CA SER A 339 -6.04 26.58 -5.17
C SER A 339 -5.28 27.88 -4.95
N GLY A 340 -6.01 28.99 -4.85
CA GLY A 340 -5.49 30.23 -4.31
C GLY A 340 -5.22 29.98 -2.84
N ARG A 341 -3.97 29.73 -2.48
CA ARG A 341 -3.50 29.82 -1.10
C ARG A 341 -3.55 31.31 -0.75
N ARG A 342 -4.47 31.71 0.12
CA ARG A 342 -4.34 32.99 0.82
C ARG A 342 -3.09 32.87 1.68
N ILE A 343 -2.16 33.80 1.46
CA ILE A 343 -0.91 33.95 2.21
C ILE A 343 -1.27 34.27 3.67
#